data_AF-A0A9W6XY73-F1
#
_entry.id   AF-A0A9W6XY73-F1
#
_cell.length_a   1.000
_cell.length_b   1.000
_cell.length_c   1.000
_cell.angle_alpha   90.00
_cell.angle_beta   90.00
_cell.angle_gamma   90.00
#
_symmetry.space_group_name_H-M   'P 1'
#
loop_
_entity.id
_entity.type
_entity.pdbx_description
1 polymer ?
#
loop_
_entity_poly.entity_id
_entity_poly.type
_entity_poly.pdbx_seq_one_letter_code
_entity_poly.pdbx_strand_id
1 'polypeptide(L)' 'MRAEGRNILLLFDNATPHVSGDLALTNVSVKMLPSNTTLCLQPMDAGIVASYKAQYGSMQIDHAVERVE' A
#
# COMPACT_ATOMS: atom_id res chain seq x y z
N MET A 1 -13.56 6.14 -15.27
CA MET A 1 -12.37 7.04 -15.37
C MET A 1 -12.42 7.94 -16.60
N ARG A 2 -12.06 7.46 -17.80
CA ARG A 2 -12.12 8.28 -19.04
C ARG A 2 -13.52 8.76 -19.39
N ALA A 3 -14.51 7.87 -19.39
CA ALA A 3 -15.90 8.21 -19.69
C ALA A 3 -16.50 9.21 -18.68
N GLU A 4 -15.94 9.27 -17.47
CA GLU A 4 -16.31 10.23 -16.42
C GLU A 4 -15.41 11.47 -16.42
N GLY A 5 -14.47 11.60 -17.36
CA GLY A 5 -13.52 12.73 -17.41
C GLY A 5 -12.52 12.79 -16.25
N ARG A 6 -12.34 11.71 -15.48
CA ARG A 6 -11.46 11.68 -14.30
C ARG A 6 -10.03 11.35 -14.69
N ASN A 7 -9.09 12.20 -14.26
CA ASN A 7 -7.66 11.96 -14.36
C ASN A 7 -7.13 11.43 -13.04
N ILE A 8 -6.43 10.29 -13.09
CA ILE A 8 -5.96 9.57 -11.90
C ILE A 8 -4.44 9.51 -11.91
N LEU A 9 -3.86 9.73 -10.73
CA LEU A 9 -2.48 9.40 -10.43
C LEU A 9 -2.46 8.08 -9.65
N LEU A 10 -1.78 7.07 -10.20
CA LEU A 10 -1.58 5.78 -9.55
C LEU A 10 -0.13 5.70 -9.05
N LEU A 11 0.03 5.54 -7.73
CA LEU A 11 1.32 5.42 -7.07
C LEU A 11 1.62 3.94 -6.78
N PHE A 12 2.76 3.45 -7.25
CA PHE A 12 3.24 2.10 -6.96
C PHE A 12 4.59 2.12 -6.25
N ASP A 13 4.86 1.08 -5.47
CA ASP A 13 6.23 0.80 -5.02
C ASP A 13 7.01 0.11 -6.15
N ASN A 14 8.30 -0.11 -5.92
CA ASN A 14 9.20 -0.67 -6.94
C ASN A 14 9.19 -2.21 -6.99
N ALA A 15 8.10 -2.87 -6.60
CA ALA A 15 8.06 -4.32 -6.69
C ALA A 15 8.15 -4.79 -8.15
N THR A 16 8.93 -5.85 -8.40
CA THR A 16 9.15 -6.41 -9.75
C THR A 16 7.86 -6.70 -10.53
N PRO A 17 6.75 -7.18 -9.92
CA PRO A 17 5.50 -7.39 -10.64
C PRO A 17 4.85 -6.10 -11.17
N HIS A 18 5.23 -4.92 -10.65
CA HIS A 18 4.70 -3.62 -11.06
C HIS A 18 5.44 -2.99 -12.23
N VAL A 19 6.36 -3.73 -12.88
CA VAL A 19 6.95 -3.31 -14.14
C VAL A 19 5.85 -3.24 -15.20
N SER A 20 5.27 -2.06 -15.34
CA SER A 20 4.42 -1.72 -16.47
C SER A 20 5.32 -1.65 -17.70
N GLY A 21 5.16 -2.59 -18.62
CA GLY A 21 5.68 -2.43 -19.98
C GLY A 21 5.03 -1.23 -20.69
N ASP A 22 4.93 -1.27 -22.03
CA ASP A 22 4.32 -0.18 -22.80
C ASP A 22 2.78 -0.16 -22.70
N LEU A 23 2.27 0.19 -21.51
CA LEU A 23 0.83 0.35 -21.26
C LEU A 23 0.40 1.78 -21.60
N ALA A 24 -0.29 1.94 -22.74
CA ALA A 24 -0.83 3.23 -23.15
C ALA A 24 -2.13 3.58 -22.40
N LEU A 25 -2.02 4.41 -21.36
CA LEU A 25 -3.14 4.89 -20.55
C LEU A 25 -3.47 6.36 -20.89
N THR A 26 -4.74 6.68 -21.12
CA THR A 26 -5.15 8.05 -21.52
C THR A 26 -5.57 8.96 -20.37
N ASN A 27 -5.95 8.40 -19.22
CA ASN A 27 -6.48 9.15 -18.07
C ASN A 27 -5.94 8.66 -16.73
N VAL A 28 -4.92 7.80 -16.77
CA VAL A 28 -4.24 7.28 -15.60
C VAL A 28 -2.75 7.50 -15.83
N SER A 29 -2.11 8.27 -14.95
CA SER A 29 -0.67 8.43 -14.90
C SER A 29 -0.12 7.53 -13.81
N VAL A 30 0.81 6.65 -14.16
CA VAL A 30 1.47 5.76 -13.20
C VAL A 30 2.78 6.41 -12.77
N LYS A 31 3.04 6.46 -11.46
CA LYS A 31 4.30 6.94 -10.89
C LYS A 31 4.82 5.92 -9.89
N MET A 32 6.05 5.50 -10.11
CA MET A 32 6.80 4.68 -9.18
C MET A 32 7.37 5.57 -8.08
N LEU A 33 7.22 5.15 -6.83
CA LEU A 33 7.85 5.83 -5.71
C LEU A 33 9.37 5.60 -5.73
N PRO A 34 10.17 6.44 -5.05
CA PRO A 34 11.61 6.19 -4.92
C PRO A 34 11.91 4.86 -4.22
N SER A 35 13.01 4.21 -4.58
CA SER A 35 13.42 2.95 -3.95
C SER A 35 13.60 3.11 -2.43
N ASN A 36 13.30 2.07 -1.67
CA ASN A 36 13.38 2.04 -0.19
C ASN A 36 12.49 3.05 0.54
N THR A 37 11.49 3.64 -0.13
CA THR A 37 10.55 4.57 0.52
C THR A 37 9.17 3.98 0.81
N THR A 38 8.93 2.71 0.43
CA THR A 38 7.66 1.99 0.58
C THR A 38 7.00 2.22 1.94
N LEU A 39 7.72 1.93 3.03
CA LEU A 39 7.18 2.04 4.39
C LEU A 39 6.72 3.45 4.79
N CYS A 40 7.32 4.50 4.23
CA CYS A 40 7.06 5.88 4.64
C CYS A 40 6.13 6.61 3.66
N LEU A 41 6.34 6.40 2.35
CA LEU A 41 5.63 7.12 1.30
C LEU A 41 4.43 6.35 0.75
N GLN A 42 4.35 5.02 0.87
CA GLN A 42 3.15 4.29 0.47
C GLN A 42 2.07 4.51 1.53
N PRO A 43 0.92 5.12 1.18
CA PRO A 43 -0.16 5.32 2.13
C PRO A 43 -0.75 4.00 2.64
N MET A 44 -0.67 2.94 1.84
CA MET A 44 -1.13 1.60 2.24
C MET A 44 -0.31 1.05 3.40
N ASP A 45 1.02 1.11 3.31
CA ASP A 45 1.91 0.65 4.36
C ASP A 45 1.83 1.53 5.60
N ALA A 46 1.98 2.85 5.41
CA ALA A 46 2.01 3.83 6.49
C ALA A 46 0.65 3.98 7.21
N GLY A 47 -0.46 3.65 6.53
CA GLY A 47 -1.81 3.76 7.06
C GLY A 47 -2.41 2.40 7.42
N ILE A 48 -2.99 1.74 6.41
CA ILE A 48 -3.84 0.57 6.59
C ILE A 48 -3.06 -0.60 7.20
N VAL A 49 -1.89 -0.94 6.65
CA VAL A 49 -1.09 -2.08 7.12
C VAL A 49 -0.54 -1.80 8.51
N ALA A 50 -0.02 -0.60 8.77
CA ALA A 50 0.45 -0.21 10.10
C ALA A 50 -0.65 -0.34 11.17
N SER A 51 -1.85 0.18 10.88
CA SER A 51 -3.00 0.11 11.78
C SER A 51 -3.42 -1.34 12.05
N TYR A 52 -3.50 -2.15 10.99
CA TYR A 52 -3.86 -3.56 11.11
C TYR A 52 -2.83 -4.33 11.95
N LYS A 53 -1.53 -4.14 11.71
CA LYS A 53 -0.46 -4.78 12.48
C LYS A 53 -0.49 -4.39 13.96
N ALA A 54 -0.79 -3.13 14.28
CA ALA A 54 -0.92 -2.68 15.66
C ALA A 54 -2.08 -3.39 16.39
N GLN A 55 -3.25 -3.47 15.75
CA GLN A 55 -4.41 -4.16 16.31
C GLN A 55 -4.14 -5.66 16.49
N TYR A 56 -3.58 -6.30 15.47
CA TYR A 56 -3.23 -7.71 15.53
C TYR A 56 -2.21 -8.00 16.63
N GLY A 57 -1.21 -7.13 16.80
CA GLY A 57 -0.23 -7.21 17.87
C GLY A 57 -0.86 -7.14 19.26
N SER A 58 -1.82 -6.24 19.48
CA SER A 58 -2.58 -6.17 20.74
C SER A 58 -3.28 -7.49 21.04
N MET A 59 -4.01 -8.04 20.06
CA MET A 59 -4.72 -9.31 20.23
C MET A 59 -3.78 -10.47 20.54
N GLN A 60 -2.59 -10.49 19.94
CA GLN A 60 -1.58 -11.50 20.25
C GLN A 60 -1.07 -11.39 21.69
N ILE A 61 -0.90 -10.17 22.21
CA ILE A 61 -0.51 -9.93 23.60
C ILE A 61 -1.61 -10.39 24.54
N ASP A 62 -2.86 -10.01 24.28
CA ASP A 62 -4.01 -10.40 25.11
C ASP A 62 -4.13 -11.94 25.18
N HIS A 63 -4.04 -12.62 24.03
CA HIS A 63 -4.04 -14.09 23.99
C HIS A 63 -2.84 -14.73 24.70
N ALA A 64 -1.67 -14.08 24.69
CA ALA A 64 -0.49 -14.60 25.37
C ALA A 64 -0.65 -14.51 26.89
N VAL A 65 -1.24 -13.42 27.39
CA VAL A 65 -1.53 -13.23 28.82
C VAL A 65 -2.54 -14.27 29.29
N GLU A 66 -3.66 -14.46 28.58
CA GLU A 66 -4.71 -15.43 28.92
C GLU A 66 -4.18 -16.88 29.03
N ARG A 67 -3.11 -17.22 28.31
CA ARG A 67 -2.53 -18.57 28.33
C ARG A 67 -1.56 -18.82 29.49
N VAL A 68 -1.11 -17.76 30.16
CA VAL A 68 -0.18 -17.84 31.30
C VAL A 68 -0.94 -17.75 32.63
N GLU A 69 -2.13 -17.14 32.62
CA GLU A 69 -3.11 -17.20 33.71
C GLU A 69 -3.82 -18.56 33.79
#